data_AF-A0A6B2GHX5-F1
#
_entry.id   AF-A0A6B2GHX5-F1
#
_cell.length_a   1.000
_cell.length_b   1.000
_cell.length_c   1.000
_cell.angle_alpha   90.00
_cell.angle_beta   90.00
_cell.angle_gamma   90.00
#
_symmetry.space_group_name_H-M   'P 1'
#
loop_
_entity.id
_entity.type
_entity.pdbx_description
1 polymer ?
#
loop_
_entity_poly.entity_id
_entity_poly.type
_entity_poly.pdbx_seq_one_letter_code
_entity_poly.pdbx_strand_id
1 'polypeptide(L)'
;AAEWLQSNQPKTSATAFIHNDYKYDNLVLDENTLEIKAVLDWEMATIGDPLMDLGTTLAYWVEAQDHPALRAFNLTWVEGNLTRE
;
A
#
# COMPACT_ATOMS: atom_id res chain seq x y z
N ALA A 1 -5.74 -2.03 22.02
CA ALA A 1 -5.45 -1.45 20.70
C ALA A 1 -5.77 0.05 20.66
N ALA A 2 -7.00 0.48 20.99
CA ALA A 2 -7.40 1.89 20.96
C ALA A 2 -6.53 2.82 21.84
N GLU A 3 -6.28 2.47 23.11
CA GLU A 3 -5.44 3.28 24.01
C GLU A 3 -4.00 3.44 23.50
N TRP A 4 -3.44 2.37 22.92
CA TRP A 4 -2.10 2.42 22.33
C TRP A 4 -2.08 3.36 21.13
N LEU A 5 -3.04 3.26 20.21
CA LEU A 5 -3.13 4.14 19.03
C LEU A 5 -3.25 5.61 19.44
N GLN A 6 -4.09 5.90 20.42
CA GLN A 6 -4.27 7.26 20.92
C GLN A 6 -2.99 7.83 21.55
N SER A 7 -2.21 6.98 22.24
CA SER A 7 -0.95 7.37 22.88
C SER A 7 0.23 7.48 21.93
N ASN A 8 0.15 6.86 20.74
CA ASN A 8 1.26 6.74 19.78
C ASN A 8 0.97 7.44 18.45
N GLN A 9 0.06 8.43 18.43
CA GLN A 9 -0.15 9.23 17.23
C GLN A 9 1.15 9.96 16.84
N PRO A 10 1.45 10.05 15.53
CA PRO A 10 2.58 10.85 15.06
C PRO A 10 2.45 12.30 15.56
N LYS A 11 3.57 12.87 16.03
CA LYS A 11 3.61 14.27 16.51
C LYS A 11 3.48 15.28 15.38
N THR A 12 3.76 14.84 14.16
CA THR A 12 3.71 15.66 12.94
C THR A 12 3.02 14.85 11.86
N SER A 13 2.23 15.54 11.05
CA SER A 13 1.54 14.99 9.88
C SER A 13 1.74 15.96 8.72
N ALA A 14 1.99 15.41 7.53
CA ALA A 14 1.96 16.18 6.29
C ALA A 14 0.55 16.13 5.71
N THR A 15 0.21 17.06 4.82
CA THR A 15 -1.07 17.04 4.11
C THR A 15 -0.82 16.81 2.63
N ALA A 16 -1.48 15.81 2.06
CA ALA A 16 -1.39 15.45 0.66
C ALA A 16 -2.76 15.02 0.12
N PHE A 17 -2.91 15.03 -1.20
CA PHE A 17 -3.95 14.26 -1.87
C PHE A 17 -3.52 12.80 -1.87
N ILE A 18 -4.36 11.93 -1.30
CA ILE A 18 -4.08 10.50 -1.13
C ILE A 18 -5.13 9.67 -1.84
N HIS A 19 -4.72 8.50 -2.30
CA HIS A 19 -5.62 7.52 -2.91
C HIS A 19 -6.51 6.84 -1.87
N ASN A 20 -5.97 6.60 -0.67
CA ASN A 20 -6.61 5.91 0.46
C ASN A 20 -6.95 4.43 0.21
N ASP A 21 -6.46 3.87 -0.90
CA ASP A 21 -6.54 2.44 -1.27
C ASP A 21 -5.43 2.09 -2.27
N TYR A 22 -4.23 2.67 -2.09
CA TYR A 22 -3.11 2.47 -3.01
C TYR A 22 -2.51 1.08 -2.82
N LYS A 23 -2.73 0.19 -3.80
CA LYS A 23 -2.28 -1.20 -3.81
C LYS A 23 -2.03 -1.69 -5.22
N TYR A 24 -1.33 -2.81 -5.34
CA TYR A 24 -0.84 -3.31 -6.62
C TYR A 24 -1.98 -3.59 -7.62
N ASP A 25 -3.12 -4.07 -7.14
CA ASP A 25 -4.34 -4.36 -7.91
C ASP A 25 -4.91 -3.12 -8.63
N ASN A 26 -4.61 -1.92 -8.13
CA ASN A 26 -5.08 -0.66 -8.69
C ASN A 26 -4.05 -0.03 -9.66
N LEU A 27 -2.93 -0.69 -9.95
CA LEU A 27 -1.91 -0.19 -10.86
C LEU A 27 -2.01 -0.84 -12.24
N VAL A 28 -2.00 -0.01 -13.28
CA VAL A 28 -1.78 -0.47 -14.66
C VAL A 28 -0.32 -0.27 -15.00
N LEU A 29 0.39 -1.36 -15.30
CA LEU A 29 1.82 -1.34 -15.61
C LEU A 29 2.05 -1.49 -17.12
N ASP A 30 3.15 -0.90 -17.60
CA ASP A 30 3.70 -1.23 -18.91
C ASP A 30 4.25 -2.67 -18.90
N GLU A 31 3.90 -3.48 -19.91
CA GLU A 31 4.31 -4.89 -19.95
C GLU A 31 5.82 -5.11 -20.13
N ASN A 32 6.53 -4.12 -20.69
CA ASN A 32 7.95 -4.23 -21.00
C ASN A 32 8.82 -3.50 -19.97
N THR A 33 8.39 -2.32 -19.51
CA THR A 33 9.17 -1.49 -18.59
C THR A 33 8.74 -1.61 -17.13
N LEU A 34 7.55 -2.16 -16.87
CA LEU A 34 6.89 -2.19 -15.55
C LEU A 34 6.66 -0.79 -14.94
N GLU A 35 6.72 0.27 -15.75
CA GLU A 35 6.37 1.61 -15.31
C GLU A 35 4.86 1.73 -15.10
N ILE A 36 4.45 2.48 -14.06
CA ILE A 36 3.04 2.75 -13.78
C ILE A 36 2.48 3.68 -14.86
N LYS A 37 1.55 3.16 -15.68
CA LYS A 37 0.81 3.90 -16.71
C LYS A 37 -0.41 4.62 -16.16
N ALA A 38 -1.10 4.01 -15.19
CA ALA A 38 -2.30 4.55 -14.58
C ALA A 38 -2.51 3.98 -13.17
N VAL A 39 -3.24 4.74 -12.37
CA VAL A 39 -3.76 4.33 -11.07
C VAL A 39 -5.29 4.37 -11.17
N LEU A 40 -5.95 3.29 -10.78
CA LEU A 40 -7.40 3.09 -10.89
C LEU A 40 -8.07 3.24 -9.53
N ASP A 41 -9.41 3.27 -9.50
CA ASP A 41 -10.22 3.17 -8.27
C ASP A 41 -10.07 4.31 -7.24
N TRP A 42 -10.26 5.54 -7.71
CA TRP A 42 -10.11 6.77 -6.90
C TRP A 42 -11.30 7.11 -6.01
N GLU A 43 -12.29 6.22 -5.82
CA GLU A 43 -13.53 6.57 -5.11
C GLU A 43 -13.34 6.88 -3.62
N MET A 44 -12.26 6.37 -3.02
CA MET A 44 -11.88 6.62 -1.62
C MET A 44 -10.92 7.81 -1.43
N ALA A 45 -10.51 8.45 -2.53
CA ALA A 45 -9.47 9.46 -2.49
C ALA A 45 -9.89 10.71 -1.70
N THR A 46 -8.94 11.28 -0.98
CA THR A 46 -9.20 12.41 -0.07
C THR A 46 -7.94 13.23 0.20
N ILE A 47 -8.06 14.27 1.02
CA ILE A 47 -6.93 15.01 1.58
C ILE A 47 -6.60 14.40 2.94
N GLY A 48 -5.36 13.96 3.14
CA GLY A 48 -4.95 13.28 4.36
C GLY A 48 -3.43 13.21 4.55
N ASP A 49 -3.00 12.38 5.50
CA ASP A 49 -1.58 12.12 5.73
C ASP A 49 -1.04 11.20 4.62
N PRO A 50 0.03 11.57 3.89
CA PRO A 50 0.62 10.73 2.85
C PRO A 50 1.09 9.35 3.36
N LEU A 51 1.38 9.21 4.66
CA LEU A 51 1.72 7.91 5.24
C LEU A 51 0.55 6.92 5.23
N MET A 52 -0.69 7.37 5.01
CA MET A 52 -1.83 6.46 4.84
C MET A 52 -1.69 5.61 3.57
N ASP A 53 -1.29 6.18 2.43
CA ASP A 53 -1.10 5.39 1.21
C ASP A 53 0.08 4.41 1.35
N LEU A 54 1.16 4.81 2.01
CA LEU A 54 2.28 3.92 2.31
C LEU A 54 1.84 2.78 3.26
N GLY A 55 1.11 3.11 4.32
CA GLY A 55 0.60 2.13 5.28
C GLY A 55 -0.32 1.12 4.63
N THR A 56 -1.24 1.58 3.78
CA THR A 56 -2.13 0.72 2.99
C THR A 56 -1.34 -0.20 2.08
N THR A 57 -0.37 0.33 1.33
CA THR A 57 0.51 -0.46 0.45
C THR A 57 1.20 -1.58 1.23
N LEU A 58 1.83 -1.25 2.37
CA LEU A 58 2.54 -2.21 3.22
C LEU A 58 1.62 -3.25 3.86
N ALA A 59 0.38 -2.88 4.20
CA ALA A 59 -0.61 -3.79 4.76
C ALA A 59 -1.03 -4.89 3.77
N TYR A 60 -1.08 -4.55 2.48
CA TYR A 60 -1.35 -5.52 1.40
C TYR A 60 -0.08 -6.20 0.86
N TRP A 61 1.10 -5.63 1.11
CA TRP A 61 2.35 -6.24 0.69
C TRP A 61 2.53 -7.56 1.41
N VAL A 62 2.74 -8.63 0.66
CA VAL A 62 3.01 -10.00 1.14
C VAL A 62 4.38 -10.43 0.60
N GLU A 63 5.17 -11.10 1.41
CA GLU A 63 6.48 -11.65 1.04
C GLU A 63 6.47 -13.18 1.01
N ALA A 64 7.50 -13.79 0.41
CA ALA A 64 7.54 -15.23 0.14
C ALA A 64 7.41 -16.11 1.40
N GLN A 65 7.93 -15.62 2.53
CA GLN A 65 7.94 -16.28 3.84
C GLN A 65 6.66 -16.09 4.66
N ASP A 66 5.74 -15.24 4.20
CA ASP A 66 4.48 -15.03 4.92
C ASP A 66 3.55 -16.24 4.83
N HIS A 67 2.57 -16.27 5.74
CA HIS A 67 1.61 -17.35 5.84
C HIS A 67 0.92 -17.61 4.49
N PRO A 68 0.76 -18.88 4.04
CA PRO A 68 0.20 -19.20 2.73
C PRO A 68 -1.16 -18.57 2.42
N ALA A 69 -1.99 -18.36 3.45
CA ALA A 69 -3.28 -17.69 3.29
C ALA A 69 -3.15 -16.24 2.80
N LEU A 70 -2.10 -15.51 3.19
CA LEU A 70 -1.88 -14.13 2.74
C LEU A 70 -1.43 -14.09 1.27
N ARG A 71 -0.59 -15.04 0.87
CA ARG A 71 -0.09 -15.18 -0.51
C ARG A 71 -1.20 -15.49 -1.53
N ALA A 72 -2.35 -15.99 -1.08
CA ALA A 72 -3.49 -16.25 -1.96
C ALA A 72 -4.21 -14.97 -2.42
N PHE A 73 -4.01 -13.84 -1.74
CA PHE A 73 -4.71 -12.58 -2.00
C PHE A 73 -3.84 -11.52 -2.67
N ASN A 74 -2.55 -11.78 -2.89
CA ASN A 74 -1.63 -10.81 -3.48
C ASN A 74 -0.51 -11.50 -4.27
N LEU A 75 0.11 -10.80 -5.23
CA LEU A 75 1.22 -11.29 -6.06
C LEU A 75 2.59 -10.70 -5.68
N THR A 76 2.67 -9.78 -4.71
CA THR A 76 3.93 -9.13 -4.30
C THR A 76 4.97 -10.11 -3.74
N TRP A 77 4.57 -11.31 -3.33
CA TRP A 77 5.48 -12.33 -2.82
C TRP A 77 6.23 -13.08 -3.93
N VAL A 78 5.81 -12.91 -5.18
CA VAL A 78 6.46 -13.52 -6.35
C VAL A 78 7.83 -12.87 -6.54
N GLU A 79 8.82 -13.69 -6.89
CA GLU A 79 10.19 -13.26 -7.18
C GLU A 79 10.23 -12.12 -8.21
N GLY A 80 11.08 -11.12 -7.94
CA GLY A 80 11.24 -9.93 -8.78
C GLY A 80 10.54 -8.68 -8.24
N ASN A 81 9.65 -8.81 -7.25
CA ASN A 81 9.07 -7.67 -6.53
C ASN A 81 9.98 -7.16 -5.41
N LEU A 82 9.71 -5.94 -4.96
CA LEU A 82 10.38 -5.32 -3.82
C LEU A 82 9.98 -5.97 -2.49
N THR A 83 10.85 -5.82 -1.48
CA THR A 83 10.59 -6.17 -0.08
C THR A 83 10.00 -4.98 0.68
N ARG A 84 9.50 -5.23 1.89
CA ARG A 84 9.07 -4.18 2.83
C ARG A 84 10.24 -3.44 3.50
N GLU A 85 11.45 -3.99 3.41
CA GLU A 85 12.71 -3.38 3.84
C GLU A 85 13.30 -2.45 2.78
#